data_AF-Q2JBI6-F1
#
_entry.id   AF-Q2JBI6-F1
#
_cell.length_a   1.000
_cell.length_b   1.000
_cell.length_c   1.000
_cell.angle_alpha   90.00
_cell.angle_beta   90.00
_cell.angle_gamma   90.00
#
_symmetry.space_group_name_H-M   'P 1'
#
loop_
_entity.id
_entity.type
_entity.pdbx_description
1 polymer ?
#
loop_
_entity_poly.entity_id
_entity_poly.type
_entity_poly.pdbx_seq_one_letter_code
_entity_poly.pdbx_strand_id
1 'polypeptide(L)'
;MQLDLPLDPMPVSWRLRAITAGGRRARRPGRILAAGAALRVIGALPAPLRGPAARSVYQGRHIGMIISNLPGAAGPREFVGLPLLDTYPLVPLAEGVPLAVGALGWQDELCLSVTTDPSLVPPTADLAGRLSAGLDQLRREVSAPARAPGTGSASAGYQGRPISIEWAGRGWRRPGDAGDP
;
A
#
# COMPACT_ATOMS: atom_id res chain seq x y z
N MET A 1 3.30 -1.50 10.96
CA MET A 1 2.90 -0.22 11.60
C MET A 1 1.41 -0.05 11.40
N GLN A 2 0.67 0.50 12.36
CA GLN A 2 -0.74 0.87 12.16
C GLN A 2 -0.87 2.38 12.37
N LEU A 3 -1.65 3.02 11.50
CA LEU A 3 -1.91 4.44 11.51
C LEU A 3 -3.39 4.66 11.21
N ASP A 4 -4.06 5.47 12.01
CA ASP A 4 -5.42 5.91 11.72
C ASP A 4 -5.34 7.06 10.70
N LEU A 5 -6.09 6.93 9.61
CA LEU A 5 -6.09 7.90 8.52
C LEU A 5 -7.20 8.94 8.76
N PRO A 6 -6.91 10.24 8.61
CA PRO A 6 -7.94 11.28 8.66
C PRO A 6 -8.77 11.24 7.37
N LEU A 7 -9.95 10.62 7.46
CA LEU A 7 -10.88 10.45 6.34
C LEU A 7 -11.84 11.64 6.17
N ASP A 8 -11.92 12.54 7.15
CA ASP A 8 -12.78 13.71 7.08
C ASP A 8 -12.36 14.69 5.95
N PRO A 9 -13.32 15.46 5.39
CA PRO A 9 -13.01 16.50 4.41
C PRO A 9 -12.05 17.55 5.00
N MET A 10 -10.87 17.67 4.41
CA MET A 10 -9.85 18.67 4.78
C MET A 10 -8.89 18.93 3.61
N PRO A 11 -8.19 20.08 3.60
CA PRO A 11 -7.18 20.37 2.57
C PRO A 11 -6.04 19.34 2.57
N VAL A 12 -5.49 19.00 1.40
CA VAL A 12 -4.43 17.97 1.28
C VAL A 12 -3.22 18.29 2.14
N SER A 13 -2.80 19.56 2.23
CA SER A 13 -1.66 19.96 3.05
C SER A 13 -1.83 19.64 4.55
N TRP A 14 -3.04 19.77 5.07
CA TRP A 14 -3.37 19.40 6.44
C TRP A 14 -3.38 17.89 6.62
N ARG A 15 -3.98 17.17 5.67
CA ARG A 15 -4.00 15.70 5.64
C ARG A 15 -2.58 15.12 5.65
N LEU A 16 -1.69 15.63 4.79
CA LEU A 16 -0.29 15.20 4.71
C LEU A 16 0.47 15.45 6.02
N ARG A 17 0.25 16.61 6.66
CA ARG A 17 0.85 16.89 7.99
C ARG A 17 0.36 15.91 9.04
N ALA A 18 -0.95 15.64 9.10
CA ALA A 18 -1.54 14.70 10.05
C ALA A 18 -1.01 13.27 9.84
N ILE A 19 -0.99 12.78 8.60
CA ILE A 19 -0.44 11.46 8.24
C ILE A 19 1.06 11.38 8.59
N THR A 20 1.85 12.42 8.27
CA THR A 20 3.29 12.43 8.57
C THR A 20 3.54 12.41 10.07
N ALA A 21 2.81 13.23 10.83
CA ALA A 21 2.93 13.28 12.29
C ALA A 21 2.52 11.94 12.93
N GLY A 22 1.39 11.38 12.51
CA GLY A 22 0.92 10.07 12.98
C GLY A 22 1.89 8.95 12.61
N GLY A 23 2.43 8.97 11.39
CA GLY A 23 3.40 7.98 10.92
C GLY A 23 4.73 8.03 11.67
N ARG A 24 5.20 9.21 12.07
CA ARG A 24 6.37 9.36 12.95
C ARG A 24 6.10 8.79 14.34
N ARG A 25 4.92 9.02 14.91
CA ARG A 25 4.52 8.45 16.22
C ARG A 25 4.43 6.92 16.16
N ALA A 26 3.88 6.37 15.08
CA ALA A 26 3.68 4.94 14.92
C ALA A 26 4.96 4.16 14.59
N ARG A 27 6.00 4.82 14.06
CA ARG A 27 7.34 4.24 13.82
C ARG A 27 8.24 4.16 15.06
N ARG A 28 7.79 4.60 16.24
CA ARG A 28 8.62 4.58 17.45
C ARG A 28 9.16 3.16 17.74
N PRO A 29 10.47 3.01 17.99
CA PRO A 29 11.18 1.73 17.94
C PRO A 29 10.79 0.63 18.95
N GLY A 30 9.81 0.84 19.84
CA GLY A 30 9.41 -0.17 20.84
C GLY A 30 8.44 -1.26 20.35
N ARG A 31 7.69 -1.01 19.26
CA ARG A 31 6.60 -1.91 18.83
C ARG A 31 7.08 -3.21 18.19
N ILE A 32 8.19 -3.18 17.47
CA ILE A 32 8.77 -4.37 16.82
C ILE A 32 9.31 -5.32 17.90
N LEU A 33 9.97 -4.76 18.92
CA LEU A 33 10.46 -5.52 20.08
C LEU A 33 9.31 -6.14 20.87
N ALA A 34 8.23 -5.40 21.11
CA ALA A 34 7.05 -5.90 21.79
C ALA A 34 6.32 -7.01 20.99
N ALA A 35 6.19 -6.87 19.67
CA ALA A 35 5.60 -7.90 18.82
C ALA A 35 6.45 -9.17 18.79
N GLY A 36 7.77 -9.03 18.70
CA GLY A 36 8.71 -10.16 18.79
C GLY A 36 8.64 -10.87 20.14
N ALA A 37 8.53 -10.12 21.24
CA ALA A 37 8.36 -10.68 22.57
C ALA A 37 7.02 -11.43 22.71
N ALA A 38 5.92 -10.86 22.22
CA ALA A 38 4.61 -11.51 22.22
C ALA A 38 4.62 -12.83 21.42
N LEU A 39 5.28 -12.87 20.27
CA LEU A 39 5.44 -14.09 19.47
C LEU A 39 6.26 -15.16 20.20
N ARG A 40 7.32 -14.77 20.91
CA ARG A 40 8.11 -15.70 21.74
C ARG A 40 7.28 -16.29 22.88
N VAL A 41 6.46 -15.47 23.54
CA VAL A 41 5.53 -15.95 24.57
C VAL A 41 4.53 -16.92 23.96
N ILE A 42 3.89 -16.58 22.84
CA ILE A 42 2.95 -17.49 22.14
C ILE A 42 3.64 -18.81 21.75
N GLY A 43 4.86 -18.76 21.23
CA GLY A 43 5.63 -19.94 20.85
C GLY A 43 5.96 -20.87 22.02
N ALA A 44 6.09 -20.32 23.23
CA ALA A 44 6.36 -21.06 24.45
C ALA A 44 5.10 -21.74 25.06
N LEU A 45 3.88 -21.41 24.60
CA LEU A 45 2.67 -22.08 25.09
C LEU A 45 2.59 -23.54 24.61
N PRO A 46 1.88 -24.42 25.36
CA PRO A 46 1.50 -25.75 24.87
C PRO A 46 0.68 -25.70 23.58
N ALA A 47 0.85 -26.68 22.69
CA ALA A 47 0.21 -26.76 21.37
C ALA A 47 -1.29 -26.40 21.33
N PRO A 48 -2.17 -26.89 22.25
CA PRO A 48 -3.60 -26.55 22.21
C PRO A 48 -3.89 -25.07 22.49
N LEU A 49 -2.99 -24.37 23.18
CA LEU A 49 -3.17 -22.97 23.58
C LEU A 49 -2.54 -21.97 22.59
N ARG A 50 -1.64 -22.43 21.71
CA ARG A 50 -0.95 -21.54 20.75
C ARG A 50 -1.92 -20.89 19.76
N GLY A 51 -2.86 -21.66 19.21
CA GLY A 51 -3.84 -21.17 18.24
C GLY A 51 -4.74 -20.07 18.81
N PRO A 52 -5.44 -20.31 19.93
CA PRO A 52 -6.24 -19.29 20.60
C PRO A 52 -5.43 -18.06 21.03
N ALA A 53 -4.22 -18.25 21.56
CA ALA A 53 -3.35 -17.16 22.00
C ALA A 53 -2.87 -16.29 20.83
N ALA A 54 -2.44 -16.91 19.72
CA ALA A 54 -2.11 -16.19 18.50
C ALA A 54 -3.32 -15.41 18.00
N ARG A 55 -4.48 -16.07 17.89
CA ARG A 55 -5.73 -15.46 17.45
C ARG A 55 -6.12 -14.26 18.30
N SER A 56 -6.02 -14.33 19.62
CA SER A 56 -6.32 -13.21 20.53
C SER A 56 -5.43 -11.99 20.29
N VAL A 57 -4.12 -12.20 20.05
CA VAL A 57 -3.18 -11.11 19.76
C VAL A 57 -3.46 -10.45 18.40
N TYR A 58 -3.95 -11.22 17.42
CA TYR A 58 -4.27 -10.71 16.08
C TYR A 58 -5.69 -10.17 15.92
N GLN A 59 -6.66 -10.61 16.74
CA GLN A 59 -8.08 -10.22 16.62
C GLN A 59 -8.46 -8.90 17.28
N GLY A 60 -7.61 -8.33 18.15
CA GLY A 60 -7.97 -7.12 18.92
C GLY A 60 -8.03 -5.82 18.12
N ARG A 61 -7.72 -5.81 16.81
CA ARG A 61 -7.60 -4.58 16.01
C ARG A 61 -8.14 -4.79 14.59
N HIS A 62 -9.28 -4.17 14.28
CA HIS A 62 -9.78 -4.12 12.91
C HIS A 62 -8.83 -3.27 12.04
N ILE A 63 -8.26 -3.89 11.01
CA ILE A 63 -7.43 -3.22 10.00
C ILE A 63 -8.30 -3.03 8.76
N GLY A 64 -8.66 -1.79 8.44
CA GLY A 64 -9.46 -1.50 7.25
C GLY A 64 -8.69 -1.63 5.94
N MET A 65 -7.37 -1.50 5.97
CA MET A 65 -6.52 -1.56 4.78
C MET A 65 -5.06 -1.85 5.14
N ILE A 66 -4.36 -2.59 4.27
CA ILE A 66 -2.90 -2.72 4.31
C ILE A 66 -2.29 -1.87 3.19
N ILE A 67 -1.26 -1.10 3.49
CA ILE A 67 -0.48 -0.36 2.48
C ILE A 67 0.98 -0.78 2.59
N SER A 68 1.56 -1.25 1.50
CA SER A 68 2.98 -1.58 1.40
C SER A 68 3.67 -0.64 0.43
N ASN A 69 4.58 0.19 0.96
CA ASN A 69 5.47 1.00 0.14
C ASN A 69 6.81 0.29 0.03
N LEU A 70 7.07 -0.29 -1.14
CA LEU A 70 8.25 -1.10 -1.43
C LEU A 70 9.34 -0.21 -2.01
N PRO A 71 10.59 -0.33 -1.52
CA PRO A 71 11.71 0.37 -2.11
C PRO A 71 11.87 -0.08 -3.57
N GLY A 72 11.94 0.90 -4.46
CA GLY A 72 12.06 0.65 -5.87
C GLY A 72 13.45 0.23 -6.31
N ALA A 73 13.52 -0.42 -7.48
CA ALA A 73 14.78 -0.63 -8.18
C ALA A 73 15.01 0.54 -9.15
N ALA A 74 16.10 1.28 -8.96
CA ALA A 74 16.50 2.32 -9.91
C ALA A 74 17.14 1.70 -11.16
N GLY A 75 16.92 2.34 -12.31
CA GLY A 75 17.50 2.01 -13.61
C GLY A 75 16.81 0.84 -14.35
N PRO A 76 17.13 0.66 -15.64
CA PRO A 76 16.57 -0.41 -16.47
C PRO A 76 16.82 -1.78 -15.85
N ARG A 77 15.83 -2.66 -15.97
CA ARG A 77 15.91 -4.03 -15.47
C ARG A 77 15.64 -4.99 -16.61
N GLU A 78 16.33 -6.11 -16.59
CA GLU A 78 16.15 -7.18 -17.54
C GLU A 78 15.95 -8.49 -16.80
N PHE A 79 15.17 -9.38 -17.40
CA PHE A 79 15.02 -10.76 -16.97
C PHE A 79 15.36 -11.66 -18.15
N VAL A 80 16.43 -12.46 -18.01
CA VAL A 80 16.90 -13.36 -19.09
C VAL A 80 17.18 -12.58 -20.39
N GLY A 81 17.78 -11.39 -20.28
CA GLY A 81 18.12 -10.53 -21.42
C GLY A 81 16.93 -9.80 -22.08
N LEU A 82 15.73 -9.89 -21.48
CA LEU A 82 14.56 -9.15 -21.95
C LEU A 82 14.25 -7.98 -21.00
N PRO A 83 13.95 -6.77 -21.52
CA PRO A 83 13.63 -5.62 -20.68
C PRO A 83 12.34 -5.84 -19.90
N LEU A 84 12.39 -5.57 -18.59
CA LEU A 84 11.24 -5.51 -17.70
C LEU A 84 10.65 -4.10 -17.74
N LEU A 85 9.54 -3.98 -18.47
CA LEU A 85 8.82 -2.73 -18.65
C LEU A 85 8.07 -2.35 -17.37
N ASP A 86 7.16 -3.22 -16.94
CA ASP A 86 6.29 -2.96 -15.79
C ASP A 86 6.51 -3.99 -14.68
N THR A 87 6.34 -3.57 -13.43
CA THR A 87 6.37 -4.47 -12.27
C THR A 87 5.36 -4.01 -11.24
N TYR A 88 4.38 -4.86 -10.96
CA TYR A 88 3.32 -4.57 -9.99
C TYR A 88 3.49 -5.46 -8.77
N PRO A 89 3.60 -4.88 -7.56
CA PRO A 89 3.72 -5.69 -6.35
C PRO A 89 2.39 -6.38 -6.04
N LEU A 90 2.42 -7.63 -5.58
CA LEU A 90 1.25 -8.29 -5.02
C LEU A 90 1.34 -8.22 -3.49
N VAL A 91 0.37 -7.56 -2.84
CA VAL A 91 0.31 -7.47 -1.38
C VAL A 91 -0.79 -8.40 -0.88
N PRO A 92 -0.46 -9.48 -0.16
CA PRO A 92 -1.46 -10.40 0.34
C PRO A 92 -2.34 -9.74 1.41
N LEU A 93 -3.60 -10.17 1.46
CA LEU A 93 -4.54 -9.77 2.50
C LEU A 93 -4.28 -10.56 3.78
N ALA A 94 -4.47 -9.91 4.92
CA ALA A 94 -4.65 -10.60 6.18
C ALA A 94 -6.13 -10.99 6.34
N GLU A 95 -6.41 -12.00 7.15
CA GLU A 95 -7.78 -12.43 7.45
C GLU A 95 -8.64 -11.25 7.94
N GLY A 96 -9.80 -11.05 7.33
CA GLY A 96 -10.73 -9.97 7.67
C GLY A 96 -10.33 -8.57 7.18
N VAL A 97 -9.25 -8.42 6.41
CA VAL A 97 -8.86 -7.15 5.79
C VAL A 97 -9.46 -7.07 4.38
N PRO A 98 -10.30 -6.06 4.08
CA PRO A 98 -11.05 -6.00 2.83
C PRO A 98 -10.16 -5.67 1.62
N LEU A 99 -9.08 -4.90 1.81
CA LEU A 99 -8.19 -4.54 0.71
C LEU A 99 -6.74 -4.22 1.14
N ALA A 100 -5.82 -4.41 0.20
CA ALA A 100 -4.43 -4.02 0.31
C ALA A 100 -3.97 -3.24 -0.93
N VAL A 101 -3.06 -2.30 -0.72
CA VAL A 101 -2.44 -1.49 -1.77
C VAL A 101 -0.93 -1.69 -1.74
N GLY A 102 -0.36 -2.06 -2.88
CA GLY A 102 1.08 -2.07 -3.09
C GLY A 102 1.51 -0.83 -3.86
N ALA A 103 2.60 -0.21 -3.43
CA ALA A 103 3.26 0.88 -4.13
C ALA A 103 4.73 0.52 -4.32
N LEU A 104 5.20 0.53 -5.57
CA LEU A 104 6.56 0.22 -5.96
C LEU A 104 7.09 1.32 -6.87
N GLY A 105 8.23 1.90 -6.51
CA GLY A 105 9.00 2.68 -7.48
C GLY A 105 9.64 1.75 -8.50
N TRP A 106 9.41 1.94 -9.79
CA TRP A 106 10.06 1.17 -10.84
C TRP A 106 10.58 2.12 -11.89
N GLN A 107 11.90 2.21 -12.04
CA GLN A 107 12.53 3.21 -12.90
C GLN A 107 12.05 4.64 -12.53
N ASP A 108 11.43 5.34 -13.50
CA ASP A 108 10.84 6.68 -13.35
C ASP A 108 9.31 6.62 -13.21
N GLU A 109 8.76 5.51 -12.71
CA GLU A 109 7.33 5.32 -12.52
C GLU A 109 6.97 4.84 -11.11
N LEU A 110 5.72 5.12 -10.70
CA LEU A 110 5.13 4.60 -9.47
C LEU A 110 4.08 3.54 -9.85
N CYS A 111 4.44 2.27 -9.71
CA CYS A 111 3.55 1.15 -9.97
C CYS A 111 2.67 0.89 -8.75
N LEU A 112 1.35 0.96 -8.93
CA LEU A 112 0.36 0.71 -7.89
C LEU A 112 -0.40 -0.58 -8.17
N SER A 113 -0.72 -1.32 -7.11
CA SER A 113 -1.58 -2.49 -7.17
C SER A 113 -2.65 -2.43 -6.09
N VAL A 114 -3.79 -3.05 -6.36
CA VAL A 114 -4.88 -3.20 -5.39
C VAL A 114 -5.29 -4.66 -5.34
N THR A 115 -5.27 -5.24 -4.15
CA THR A 115 -5.76 -6.59 -3.87
C THR A 115 -7.00 -6.46 -3.00
N THR A 116 -8.09 -7.13 -3.36
CA THR A 116 -9.37 -7.03 -2.64
C THR A 116 -9.90 -8.40 -2.25
N ASP A 117 -10.61 -8.46 -1.13
CA ASP A 117 -11.46 -9.59 -0.80
C ASP A 117 -12.83 -9.37 -1.47
N PRO A 118 -13.22 -10.19 -2.46
CA PRO A 118 -14.48 -10.03 -3.17
C PRO A 118 -15.72 -10.25 -2.28
N SER A 119 -15.57 -10.86 -1.11
CA SER A 119 -16.66 -11.01 -0.13
C SER A 119 -16.90 -9.76 0.71
N LEU A 120 -15.89 -8.88 0.82
CA LEU A 120 -15.92 -7.67 1.64
C LEU A 120 -15.97 -6.38 0.82
N VAL A 121 -15.53 -6.42 -0.44
CA VAL A 121 -15.52 -5.28 -1.36
C VAL A 121 -16.47 -5.57 -2.54
N PRO A 122 -17.51 -4.75 -2.74
CA PRO A 122 -18.42 -4.91 -3.87
C PRO A 122 -17.68 -4.83 -5.22
N PRO A 123 -17.96 -5.72 -6.19
CA PRO A 123 -17.36 -5.68 -7.53
C PRO A 123 -17.56 -4.35 -8.27
N THR A 124 -18.58 -3.59 -7.89
CA THR A 124 -18.95 -2.29 -8.47
C THR A 124 -18.16 -1.10 -7.92
N ALA A 125 -17.23 -1.31 -6.99
CA ALA A 125 -16.60 -0.22 -6.24
C ALA A 125 -15.71 0.74 -7.07
N ASP A 126 -15.42 0.42 -8.35
CA ASP A 126 -14.48 1.16 -9.23
C ASP A 126 -13.29 1.76 -8.47
N LEU A 127 -12.59 0.90 -7.73
CA LEU A 127 -11.42 1.30 -6.94
C LEU A 127 -10.35 1.93 -7.83
N ALA A 128 -10.28 1.46 -9.07
CA ALA A 128 -9.38 1.93 -10.09
C ALA A 128 -9.59 3.41 -10.44
N GLY A 129 -10.81 3.76 -10.85
CA GLY A 129 -11.19 5.14 -11.14
C GLY A 129 -11.04 6.04 -9.91
N ARG A 130 -11.42 5.56 -8.72
CA ARG A 130 -11.29 6.31 -7.46
C ARG A 130 -9.83 6.60 -7.09
N LEU A 131 -8.94 5.64 -7.25
CA LEU A 131 -7.51 5.82 -6.99
C LEU A 131 -6.92 6.85 -7.96
N SER A 132 -7.25 6.72 -9.25
CA SER A 132 -6.85 7.65 -10.30
C SER A 132 -7.30 9.09 -9.98
N ALA A 133 -8.58 9.26 -9.66
CA ALA A 133 -9.15 10.56 -9.31
C ALA A 133 -8.49 11.18 -8.07
N GLY A 134 -8.18 10.36 -7.06
CA GLY A 134 -7.44 10.78 -5.87
C GLY A 134 -6.03 11.27 -6.18
N LEU A 135 -5.28 10.54 -7.01
CA LEU A 135 -3.94 10.93 -7.45
C LEU A 135 -3.97 12.22 -8.28
N ASP A 136 -4.96 12.38 -9.16
CA ASP A 136 -5.16 13.60 -9.93
C ASP A 136 -5.49 14.81 -9.06
N GLN A 137 -6.31 14.62 -8.02
CA GLN A 137 -6.56 15.66 -7.02
C GLN A 137 -5.26 16.06 -6.31
N LEU A 138 -4.47 15.08 -5.83
CA LEU A 138 -3.19 15.34 -5.18
C LEU A 138 -2.24 16.11 -6.10
N ARG A 139 -2.14 15.71 -7.37
CA ARG A 139 -1.33 16.39 -8.38
C ARG A 139 -1.74 17.85 -8.55
N ARG A 140 -3.04 18.14 -8.67
CA ARG A 140 -3.55 19.51 -8.80
C ARG A 140 -3.24 20.37 -7.57
N GLU A 141 -3.41 19.83 -6.38
CA GLU A 141 -3.20 20.57 -5.13
C GLU A 141 -1.71 20.79 -4.80
N VAL A 142 -0.81 19.89 -5.23
CA VAL A 142 0.64 20.02 -5.03
C VAL A 142 1.29 20.89 -6.10
N SER A 143 0.78 20.89 -7.34
CA SER A 143 1.30 21.71 -8.45
C SER A 143 0.79 23.16 -8.42
N ALA A 144 -0.17 23.51 -7.55
CA ALA A 144 -0.54 24.89 -7.32
C ALA A 144 0.67 25.67 -6.75
N PRO A 145 0.99 26.89 -7.24
CA PRO A 145 2.21 27.58 -6.88
C PRO A 145 2.33 27.73 -5.36
N ALA A 146 3.38 27.12 -4.82
CA ALA A 146 3.72 27.20 -3.41
C ALA A 146 4.00 28.66 -3.03
N ARG A 147 3.28 29.17 -2.03
CA ARG A 147 3.72 30.37 -1.29
C ARG A 147 4.98 29.95 -0.51
N ALA A 148 6.13 30.52 -0.87
CA ALA A 148 7.47 30.11 -0.44
C ALA A 148 7.74 30.31 1.08
N PRO A 149 8.85 29.80 1.67
CA PRO A 149 9.04 28.40 2.06
C PRO A 149 9.60 28.21 3.50
N GLY A 150 9.44 27.00 4.05
CA GLY A 150 10.18 26.54 5.24
C GLY A 150 11.08 25.36 4.88
N THR A 151 12.37 25.50 5.14
CA THR A 151 13.47 24.57 4.79
C THR A 151 13.30 23.19 5.44
N GLY A 152 13.24 22.15 4.62
CA GLY A 152 13.25 20.75 5.06
C GLY A 152 13.86 19.87 3.97
N SER A 153 14.92 19.15 4.33
CA SER A 153 15.73 18.26 3.49
C SER A 153 14.90 17.35 2.57
N ALA A 154 15.23 17.40 1.27
CA ALA A 154 14.70 16.53 0.24
C ALA A 154 15.28 15.10 0.41
N SER A 155 14.43 14.15 0.81
CA SER A 155 14.67 12.75 0.50
C SER A 155 14.57 12.60 -1.02
N ALA A 156 15.54 11.93 -1.66
CA ALA A 156 15.58 11.65 -3.09
C ALA A 156 14.19 11.23 -3.60
N GLY A 157 13.47 12.21 -4.13
CA GLY A 157 12.08 12.10 -4.53
C GLY A 157 12.03 11.82 -6.02
N TYR A 158 11.04 11.04 -6.39
CA TYR A 158 10.55 10.86 -7.76
C TYR A 158 10.59 12.20 -8.53
N GLN A 159 11.45 12.30 -9.55
CA GLN A 159 11.49 13.47 -10.43
C GLN A 159 10.40 13.30 -11.49
N GLY A 160 9.34 14.09 -11.34
CA GLY A 160 8.04 13.86 -11.97
C GLY A 160 8.05 13.84 -13.50
N ARG A 161 7.74 12.66 -14.06
CA ARG A 161 6.98 12.55 -15.31
C ARG A 161 5.48 12.61 -15.01
N PRO A 162 4.63 13.00 -15.98
CA PRO A 162 3.19 12.84 -15.85
C PRO A 162 2.87 11.38 -15.50
N ILE A 163 2.09 11.15 -14.44
CA ILE A 163 1.62 9.82 -14.08
C ILE A 163 0.69 9.34 -15.22
N SER A 164 1.16 8.38 -16.01
CA SER A 164 0.32 7.60 -16.91
C SER A 164 -0.30 6.48 -16.09
N ILE A 165 -1.64 6.40 -16.06
CA ILE A 165 -2.34 5.33 -15.36
C ILE A 165 -2.72 4.29 -16.40
N GLU A 166 -1.85 3.31 -16.58
CA GLU A 166 -2.16 2.14 -17.41
C GLU A 166 -2.72 1.02 -16.54
N TRP A 167 -3.98 0.66 -16.79
CA TRP A 167 -4.63 -0.42 -16.08
C TRP A 167 -4.29 -1.75 -16.74
N ALA A 168 -3.40 -2.53 -16.12
CA ALA A 168 -3.20 -3.95 -16.46
C ALA A 168 -4.36 -4.81 -15.93
N GLY A 169 -5.61 -4.42 -16.25
CA GLY A 169 -6.85 -5.00 -15.75
C GLY A 169 -7.51 -6.00 -16.69
N ARG A 170 -6.77 -6.66 -17.59
CA ARG A 170 -7.31 -7.85 -18.26
C ARG A 170 -7.33 -8.97 -17.23
N GLY A 171 -8.50 -9.25 -16.66
CA GLY A 171 -8.71 -10.31 -15.69
C GLY A 171 -7.96 -11.58 -16.10
N TRP A 172 -7.26 -12.19 -15.15
CA TRP A 172 -6.58 -13.46 -15.36
C TRP A 172 -7.60 -14.50 -15.88
N ARG A 173 -7.52 -14.83 -17.17
CA ARG A 173 -8.22 -15.98 -17.73
C ARG A 173 -7.39 -17.22 -17.40
N ARG A 174 -8.04 -18.28 -16.92
CA ARG A 174 -7.33 -19.54 -16.74
C ARG A 174 -6.84 -20.00 -18.12
N PRO A 175 -5.64 -20.60 -18.23
CA PRO A 175 -5.26 -21.33 -19.43
C PRO A 175 -6.33 -22.42 -19.66
N GLY A 176 -7.21 -22.22 -20.64
CA GLY A 176 -8.37 -23.09 -20.91
C GLY A 176 -9.68 -22.37 -21.28
N ASP A 177 -9.81 -21.06 -20.99
CA ASP A 177 -11.04 -20.30 -21.31
C ASP A 177 -11.03 -19.65 -22.72
N ALA A 178 -10.07 -20.03 -23.57
CA ALA A 178 -10.14 -19.77 -25.00
C ALA A 178 -10.87 -20.95 -25.64
N GLY A 179 -12.16 -20.76 -25.94
CA GLY A 179 -12.85 -21.63 -26.87
C GLY A 179 -12.08 -21.64 -28.20
N ASP A 180 -11.72 -22.84 -28.64
CA ASP A 180 -11.23 -23.11 -29.98
C ASP A 180 -12.36 -22.79 -30.99
N PRO A 181 -12.06 -22.21 -32.17
CA PRO A 181 -13.07 -21.84 -33.16
C PRO A 181 -13.79 -23.04 -33.80
#